data_AF-A0A947XCP5-F1
#
_entry.id   AF-A0A947XCP5-F1
#
_cell.length_a   1.000
_cell.length_b   1.000
_cell.length_c   1.000
_cell.angle_alpha   90.00
_cell.angle_beta   90.00
_cell.angle_gamma   90.00
#
_symmetry.space_group_name_H-M   'P 1'
#
loop_
_entity.id
_entity.type
_entity.pdbx_description
1 polymer ?
#
loop_
_entity_poly.entity_id
_entity_poly.type
_entity_poly.pdbx_seq_one_letter_code
_entity_poly.pdbx_strand_id
1 'polypeptide(L)'
;MSSPTTITNSLQSPARRNAICRMLGLAGLLTAAPLVFRRAHAAGANQHRLALLIGNGDYPVPHDLPPIHKNVMDLGEALAFRGFDVTQAMNLDETSLQITVTEFVKRVAAAPGNSVTLFYYAGHGLQVDSNNLLLGSGSNPTAPRQDLVSRSLVLQQKLLAALPPRPEALNITVIDACRTDLRNALGDGEGLNQMEAPLGSMVCFSTGAGRPAVSPASADQNTFYTASLVRQLLEAADHITFNDLFRMVKSDVEHTMLNHPLPVIRQLAQYPFIADNTRVQVPLSWRTETELPVPQQPVDPQEAAAWLEIQNTPWPVDLLKHCQAFLEKYPDSAQAKSVALYQAGAVESLRVLRSKEVKLFKTSFVVPEEKLPGTSKHELSRAARGDKDAAARIARLHRQLDTEQGLLRYIGWLQYASGLGNGIASYELALYYRENAQPLLAAQAEARARQLGYSPPRALGHERK
;
A
#
# COMPACT_ATOMS: atom_id res chain seq x y z
N MET A 1 -71.22 28.73 32.91
CA MET A 1 -71.94 27.86 33.86
C MET A 1 -73.02 27.11 33.10
N SER A 2 -73.09 25.80 33.34
CA SER A 2 -74.26 24.91 33.13
C SER A 2 -74.48 24.29 31.74
N SER A 3 -73.70 23.23 31.49
CA SER A 3 -74.09 21.86 31.07
C SER A 3 -74.91 21.58 29.80
N PRO A 4 -74.59 20.45 29.13
CA PRO A 4 -75.63 19.49 28.79
C PRO A 4 -75.31 18.06 29.27
N THR A 5 -76.29 17.52 30.00
CA THR A 5 -76.98 16.22 29.84
C THR A 5 -76.27 15.03 29.19
N THR A 6 -76.08 14.01 30.03
CA THR A 6 -75.87 12.58 29.76
C THR A 6 -77.10 11.92 29.12
N ILE A 7 -76.92 10.88 28.29
CA ILE A 7 -77.58 9.54 28.40
C ILE A 7 -77.28 8.64 27.18
N THR A 8 -76.55 7.54 27.46
CA THR A 8 -76.62 6.14 26.93
C THR A 8 -76.36 5.87 25.43
N ASN A 9 -75.79 4.75 24.98
CA ASN A 9 -75.86 3.38 25.48
C ASN A 9 -74.76 2.47 24.86
N SER A 10 -74.36 1.46 25.64
CA SER A 10 -73.95 0.08 25.27
C SER A 10 -72.89 -0.20 24.18
N LEU A 11 -71.69 -0.55 24.66
CA LEU A 11 -70.94 -1.80 24.44
C LEU A 11 -71.05 -2.53 23.08
N GLN A 12 -69.92 -2.55 22.35
CA GLN A 12 -69.29 -3.79 21.87
C GLN A 12 -67.80 -3.55 21.56
N SER A 13 -66.99 -4.58 21.85
CA SER A 13 -65.56 -4.60 22.16
C SER A 13 -64.57 -4.27 21.03
N PRO A 14 -63.41 -3.65 21.34
CA PRO A 14 -62.23 -3.73 20.49
C PRO A 14 -61.13 -4.63 21.08
N ALA A 15 -60.41 -5.25 20.15
CA ALA A 15 -58.97 -5.48 20.18
C ALA A 15 -58.37 -6.41 21.26
N ARG A 16 -57.97 -7.58 20.75
CA ARG A 16 -56.90 -8.45 21.24
C ARG A 16 -55.73 -7.67 21.87
N ARG A 17 -55.47 -7.92 23.15
CA ARG A 17 -54.17 -7.73 23.80
C ARG A 17 -53.82 -8.96 24.62
N ASN A 18 -52.63 -9.49 24.31
CA ASN A 18 -51.69 -10.28 25.11
C ASN A 18 -52.16 -11.61 25.74
N ALA A 19 -51.59 -12.70 25.23
CA ALA A 19 -51.20 -13.84 26.05
C ALA A 19 -49.78 -14.28 25.65
N ILE A 20 -48.96 -14.43 26.68
CA ILE A 20 -47.52 -14.69 26.70
C ILE A 20 -47.26 -16.22 26.74
N CYS A 21 -46.08 -16.62 26.26
CA CYS A 21 -45.35 -17.86 26.56
C CYS A 21 -45.89 -19.20 26.02
N ARG A 22 -45.17 -19.75 25.03
CA ARG A 22 -44.33 -20.97 25.14
C ARG A 22 -44.02 -21.53 23.75
N MET A 23 -42.79 -21.33 23.27
CA MET A 23 -41.97 -22.40 22.67
C MET A 23 -40.56 -21.84 22.37
N LEU A 24 -39.67 -22.07 23.34
CA LEU A 24 -38.23 -22.15 23.10
C LEU A 24 -37.96 -23.44 22.33
N GLY A 25 -37.37 -23.32 21.14
CA GLY A 25 -36.92 -24.45 20.34
C GLY A 25 -35.98 -23.98 19.24
N LEU A 26 -34.67 -24.10 19.51
CA LEU A 26 -33.55 -23.98 18.56
C LEU A 26 -33.47 -22.67 17.74
N ALA A 27 -33.10 -21.57 18.40
CA ALA A 27 -32.30 -20.56 17.71
C ALA A 27 -30.87 -21.11 17.61
N GLY A 28 -30.58 -21.83 16.52
CA GLY A 28 -29.22 -22.22 16.19
C GLY A 28 -28.36 -20.96 16.06
N LEU A 29 -27.24 -20.93 16.78
CA LEU A 29 -26.12 -20.05 16.45
C LEU A 29 -25.72 -20.36 15.01
N LEU A 30 -26.21 -19.58 14.05
CA LEU A 30 -25.64 -19.49 12.71
C LEU A 30 -24.28 -18.82 12.91
N THR A 31 -23.25 -19.62 13.22
CA THR A 31 -21.87 -19.20 13.00
C THR A 31 -21.76 -19.00 11.49
N ALA A 32 -21.74 -17.75 11.05
CA ALA A 32 -21.48 -17.43 9.65
C ALA A 32 -20.14 -18.05 9.27
N ALA A 33 -20.18 -19.15 8.51
CA ALA A 33 -18.98 -19.84 8.08
C ALA A 33 -18.17 -18.90 7.16
N PRO A 34 -16.83 -18.90 7.25
CA PRO A 34 -16.00 -18.11 6.36
C PRO A 34 -16.30 -18.47 4.91
N LEU A 35 -16.65 -17.47 4.08
CA LEU A 35 -16.89 -17.67 2.65
C LEU A 35 -15.58 -17.49 1.89
N VAL A 36 -15.14 -18.55 1.23
CA VAL A 36 -14.10 -18.50 0.19
C VAL A 36 -14.76 -18.80 -1.14
N PHE A 37 -14.67 -17.87 -2.09
CA PHE A 37 -15.23 -18.04 -3.42
C PHE A 37 -14.13 -17.85 -4.47
N ARG A 38 -14.16 -18.71 -5.49
CA ARG A 38 -13.26 -18.60 -6.65
C ARG A 38 -14.11 -18.52 -7.90
N ARG A 39 -14.07 -17.38 -8.59
CA ARG A 39 -14.61 -17.30 -9.95
C ARG A 39 -13.54 -17.86 -10.90
N ALA A 40 -13.82 -19.01 -11.49
CA ALA A 40 -12.98 -19.54 -12.56
C ALA A 40 -13.32 -18.80 -13.87
N HIS A 41 -12.43 -17.93 -14.32
CA HIS A 41 -12.37 -17.54 -15.73
C HIS A 41 -11.45 -18.50 -16.47
N ALA A 42 -11.79 -18.83 -17.72
CA ALA A 42 -10.96 -19.66 -18.57
C ALA A 42 -9.57 -19.02 -18.70
N ALA A 43 -8.57 -19.64 -18.07
CA ALA A 43 -7.20 -19.14 -18.08
C ALA A 43 -6.61 -19.35 -19.48
N GLY A 44 -6.37 -18.26 -20.20
CA GLY A 44 -5.50 -18.27 -21.36
C GLY A 44 -4.08 -18.62 -20.91
N ALA A 45 -3.50 -19.67 -21.48
CA ALA A 45 -2.09 -19.98 -21.33
C ALA A 45 -1.29 -18.83 -21.96
N ASN A 46 -0.64 -17.98 -21.15
CA ASN A 46 0.82 -17.77 -21.18
C ASN A 46 1.36 -16.60 -20.30
N GLN A 47 0.73 -16.28 -19.16
CA GLN A 47 1.36 -15.59 -18.02
C GLN A 47 0.41 -15.67 -16.81
N HIS A 48 0.79 -16.36 -15.74
CA HIS A 48 -0.11 -16.56 -14.59
C HIS A 48 -0.16 -15.29 -13.73
N ARG A 49 -1.30 -14.59 -13.79
CA ARG A 49 -1.63 -13.53 -12.84
C ARG A 49 -2.49 -14.12 -11.74
N LEU A 50 -2.01 -14.09 -10.50
CA LEU A 50 -2.69 -14.69 -9.35
C LEU A 50 -3.09 -13.62 -8.36
N ALA A 51 -4.34 -13.62 -7.89
CA ALA A 51 -4.77 -12.68 -6.86
C ALA A 51 -5.48 -13.39 -5.70
N LEU A 52 -5.17 -12.95 -4.47
CA LEU A 52 -5.92 -13.26 -3.26
C LEU A 52 -6.39 -11.95 -2.63
N LEU A 53 -7.70 -11.80 -2.49
CA LEU A 53 -8.35 -10.65 -1.86
C LEU A 53 -9.02 -11.13 -0.58
N ILE A 54 -8.61 -10.57 0.55
CA ILE A 54 -9.18 -10.85 1.86
C ILE A 54 -9.86 -9.58 2.38
N GLY A 55 -11.14 -9.69 2.72
CA GLY A 55 -11.89 -8.62 3.36
C GLY A 55 -12.41 -9.04 4.73
N ASN A 56 -11.88 -8.45 5.79
CA ASN A 56 -12.41 -8.61 7.14
C ASN A 56 -13.18 -7.33 7.52
N GLY A 57 -14.51 -7.39 7.45
CA GLY A 57 -15.41 -6.31 7.86
C GLY A 57 -16.14 -6.58 9.16
N ASP A 58 -16.34 -7.86 9.50
CA ASP A 58 -17.12 -8.26 10.68
C ASP A 58 -16.23 -8.21 11.93
N TYR A 59 -16.46 -7.20 12.76
CA TYR A 59 -15.85 -7.02 14.07
C TYR A 59 -16.94 -6.64 15.09
N PRO A 60 -16.68 -6.79 16.40
CA PRO A 60 -17.62 -6.35 17.42
C PRO A 60 -17.93 -4.85 17.29
N VAL A 61 -19.20 -4.48 17.40
CA VAL A 61 -19.65 -3.08 17.43
C VAL A 61 -18.86 -2.29 18.49
N PRO A 62 -18.38 -1.06 18.21
CA PRO A 62 -18.60 -0.24 17.00
C PRO A 62 -17.46 -0.32 15.97
N HIS A 63 -16.73 -1.43 15.93
CA HIS A 63 -15.51 -1.56 15.12
C HIS A 63 -15.73 -2.28 13.78
N ASP A 64 -16.97 -2.54 13.38
CA ASP A 64 -17.28 -3.11 12.09
C ASP A 64 -16.88 -2.16 10.95
N LEU A 65 -16.56 -2.74 9.79
CA LEU A 65 -16.20 -2.01 8.59
C LEU A 65 -17.17 -2.39 7.46
N PRO A 66 -18.32 -1.70 7.35
CA PRO A 66 -19.34 -1.98 6.33
C PRO A 66 -18.85 -2.08 4.88
N PRO A 67 -17.93 -1.22 4.36
CA PRO A 67 -17.60 -1.19 2.93
C PRO A 67 -16.72 -2.35 2.44
N ILE A 68 -16.21 -3.20 3.35
CA ILE A 68 -15.15 -4.16 3.01
C ILE A 68 -15.60 -5.23 2.00
N HIS A 69 -16.87 -5.67 2.06
CA HIS A 69 -17.41 -6.60 1.08
C HIS A 69 -17.44 -5.99 -0.33
N LYS A 70 -17.81 -4.71 -0.45
CA LYS A 70 -17.84 -3.99 -1.71
C LYS A 70 -16.44 -3.75 -2.27
N ASN A 71 -15.49 -3.41 -1.41
CA ASN A 71 -14.08 -3.30 -1.77
C ASN A 71 -13.56 -4.57 -2.45
N VAL A 72 -13.79 -5.74 -1.83
CA VAL A 72 -13.32 -7.04 -2.35
C VAL A 72 -14.02 -7.41 -3.65
N MET A 73 -15.33 -7.16 -3.74
CA MET A 73 -16.12 -7.43 -4.95
C MET A 73 -15.61 -6.61 -6.14
N ASP A 74 -15.61 -5.28 -6.03
CA ASP A 74 -15.25 -4.37 -7.12
C ASP A 74 -13.79 -4.56 -7.55
N LEU A 75 -12.87 -4.69 -6.58
CA LEU A 75 -11.46 -4.92 -6.89
C LEU A 75 -11.25 -6.27 -7.55
N GLY A 76 -11.99 -7.29 -7.13
CA GLY A 76 -11.92 -8.60 -7.74
C GLY A 76 -12.35 -8.58 -9.21
N GLU A 77 -13.40 -7.83 -9.54
CA GLU A 77 -13.84 -7.65 -10.93
C GLU A 77 -12.83 -6.86 -11.76
N ALA A 78 -12.27 -5.77 -11.22
CA ALA A 78 -11.25 -4.98 -11.89
C ALA A 78 -9.95 -5.78 -12.14
N LEU A 79 -9.55 -6.64 -11.21
CA LEU A 79 -8.39 -7.52 -11.37
C LEU A 79 -8.66 -8.66 -12.35
N ALA A 80 -9.87 -9.24 -12.33
CA ALA A 80 -10.28 -10.23 -13.32
C ALA A 80 -10.26 -9.64 -14.75
N PHE A 81 -10.73 -8.39 -14.92
CA PHE A 81 -10.61 -7.64 -16.18
C PHE A 81 -9.14 -7.51 -16.64
N ARG A 82 -8.19 -7.39 -15.70
CA ARG A 82 -6.74 -7.40 -15.97
C ARG A 82 -6.12 -8.80 -16.02
N GLY A 83 -6.92 -9.85 -16.19
CA GLY A 83 -6.47 -11.21 -16.42
C GLY A 83 -5.96 -11.96 -15.18
N PHE A 84 -6.24 -11.46 -13.96
CA PHE A 84 -5.92 -12.21 -12.74
C PHE A 84 -6.90 -13.37 -12.51
N ASP A 85 -6.38 -14.50 -12.07
CA ASP A 85 -7.17 -15.55 -11.42
C ASP A 85 -7.36 -15.16 -9.94
N VAL A 86 -8.56 -14.65 -9.64
CA VAL A 86 -8.91 -14.02 -8.36
C VAL A 86 -9.54 -15.03 -7.41
N THR A 87 -8.97 -15.15 -6.22
CA THR A 87 -9.57 -15.81 -5.06
C THR A 87 -10.03 -14.75 -4.08
N GLN A 88 -11.30 -14.77 -3.68
CA GLN A 88 -11.87 -13.85 -2.70
C GLN A 88 -12.21 -14.61 -1.42
N ALA A 89 -11.89 -14.02 -0.27
CA ALA A 89 -12.24 -14.57 1.03
C ALA A 89 -12.72 -13.46 1.97
N MET A 90 -13.83 -13.72 2.67
CA MET A 90 -14.48 -12.73 3.54
C MET A 90 -14.53 -13.21 4.98
N ASN A 91 -14.31 -12.27 5.90
CA ASN A 91 -14.50 -12.41 7.35
C ASN A 91 -13.81 -13.66 7.91
N LEU A 92 -12.51 -13.77 7.63
CA LEU A 92 -11.67 -14.86 8.13
C LEU A 92 -11.23 -14.56 9.56
N ASP A 93 -11.51 -15.48 10.48
CA ASP A 93 -10.84 -15.50 11.79
C ASP A 93 -9.33 -15.74 11.63
N GLU A 94 -8.57 -15.65 12.74
CA GLU A 94 -7.12 -15.77 12.69
C GLU A 94 -6.64 -17.08 12.04
N THR A 95 -7.25 -18.21 12.39
CA THR A 95 -6.82 -19.52 11.91
C THR A 95 -7.12 -19.67 10.43
N SER A 96 -8.33 -19.28 9.99
CA SER A 96 -8.73 -19.32 8.58
C SER A 96 -7.91 -18.35 7.74
N LEU A 97 -7.56 -17.19 8.30
CA LEU A 97 -6.68 -16.20 7.68
C LEU A 97 -5.28 -16.78 7.43
N GLN A 98 -4.67 -17.41 8.44
CA GLN A 98 -3.36 -18.07 8.28
C GLN A 98 -3.39 -19.19 7.25
N ILE A 99 -4.42 -20.05 7.28
CA ILE A 99 -4.58 -21.15 6.33
C ILE A 99 -4.71 -20.61 4.91
N THR A 100 -5.59 -19.61 4.70
CA THR A 100 -5.84 -19.03 3.37
C THR A 100 -4.59 -18.38 2.79
N VAL A 101 -3.83 -17.62 3.60
CA VAL A 101 -2.57 -17.02 3.17
C VAL A 101 -1.52 -18.10 2.86
N THR A 102 -1.42 -19.15 3.67
CA THR A 102 -0.49 -20.26 3.45
C THR A 102 -0.78 -20.98 2.13
N GLU A 103 -2.05 -21.25 1.82
CA GLU A 103 -2.44 -21.87 0.55
C GLU A 103 -2.16 -20.97 -0.65
N PHE A 104 -2.37 -19.66 -0.53
CA PHE A 104 -1.98 -18.72 -1.57
C PHE A 104 -0.46 -18.70 -1.80
N VAL A 105 0.35 -18.69 -0.74
CA VAL A 105 1.81 -18.77 -0.85
C VAL A 105 2.24 -20.05 -1.57
N LYS A 106 1.66 -21.21 -1.23
CA LYS A 106 1.94 -22.48 -1.93
C LYS A 106 1.58 -22.40 -3.42
N ARG A 107 0.43 -21.81 -3.74
CA ARG A 107 -0.01 -21.61 -5.12
C ARG A 107 0.92 -20.69 -5.90
N VAL A 108 1.40 -19.61 -5.27
CA VAL A 108 2.41 -18.73 -5.86
C VAL A 108 3.73 -19.47 -6.06
N ALA A 109 4.17 -20.29 -5.12
CA ALA A 109 5.40 -21.08 -5.25
C ALA A 109 5.34 -22.09 -6.40
N ALA A 110 4.16 -22.64 -6.69
CA ALA A 110 3.92 -23.53 -7.82
C ALA A 110 3.81 -22.80 -9.17
N ALA A 111 3.66 -21.47 -9.19
CA ALA A 111 3.46 -20.69 -10.41
C ALA A 111 4.80 -20.29 -11.08
N PRO A 112 4.89 -20.29 -12.43
CA PRO A 112 6.11 -19.97 -13.19
C PRO A 112 6.77 -18.67 -12.76
N GLY A 113 8.12 -18.58 -12.80
CA GLY A 113 8.93 -17.46 -12.30
C GLY A 113 8.48 -16.06 -12.76
N ASN A 114 7.92 -15.95 -13.96
CA ASN A 114 7.42 -14.73 -14.58
C ASN A 114 5.96 -14.34 -14.19
N SER A 115 5.37 -15.01 -13.21
CA SER A 115 4.00 -14.73 -12.73
C SER A 115 3.91 -13.41 -11.96
N VAL A 116 2.82 -12.67 -12.17
CA VAL A 116 2.46 -11.51 -11.35
C VAL A 116 1.52 -11.96 -10.25
N THR A 117 1.80 -11.61 -9.01
CA THR A 117 0.95 -11.97 -7.87
C THR A 117 0.43 -10.72 -7.18
N LEU A 118 -0.81 -10.78 -6.70
CA LEU A 118 -1.42 -9.71 -5.93
C LEU A 118 -2.08 -10.27 -4.67
N PHE A 119 -1.63 -9.82 -3.51
CA PHE A 119 -2.33 -9.99 -2.26
C PHE A 119 -2.99 -8.67 -1.89
N TYR A 120 -4.27 -8.70 -1.55
CA TYR A 120 -5.01 -7.56 -1.04
C TYR A 120 -5.65 -7.93 0.30
N TYR A 121 -5.50 -7.06 1.29
CA TYR A 121 -6.19 -7.17 2.56
C TYR A 121 -6.89 -5.85 2.87
N ALA A 122 -8.18 -5.92 3.22
CA ALA A 122 -8.91 -4.81 3.80
C ALA A 122 -9.57 -5.23 5.11
N GLY A 123 -9.42 -4.39 6.14
CA GLY A 123 -9.92 -4.68 7.48
C GLY A 123 -9.19 -3.89 8.56
N HIS A 124 -9.13 -4.39 9.79
CA HIS A 124 -8.30 -3.80 10.83
C HIS A 124 -6.85 -4.27 10.74
N GLY A 125 -5.92 -3.33 10.96
CA GLY A 125 -4.50 -3.59 11.01
C GLY A 125 -3.81 -2.71 12.05
N LEU A 126 -2.78 -3.25 12.67
CA LEU A 126 -2.04 -2.59 13.76
C LEU A 126 -0.56 -2.97 13.72
N GLN A 127 0.24 -2.27 14.51
CA GLN A 127 1.64 -2.60 14.69
C GLN A 127 1.93 -3.04 16.12
N VAL A 128 2.69 -4.14 16.25
CA VAL A 128 3.23 -4.61 17.52
C VAL A 128 4.69 -5.01 17.32
N ASP A 129 5.60 -4.48 18.16
CA ASP A 129 7.06 -4.73 18.05
C ASP A 129 7.60 -4.59 16.63
N SER A 130 7.25 -3.49 15.95
CA SER A 130 7.65 -3.20 14.56
C SER A 130 7.09 -4.14 13.49
N ASN A 131 6.29 -5.14 13.87
CA ASN A 131 5.58 -6.01 12.95
C ASN A 131 4.20 -5.45 12.60
N ASN A 132 3.79 -5.65 11.35
CA ASN A 132 2.49 -5.27 10.83
C ASN A 132 1.56 -6.47 10.98
N LEU A 133 0.49 -6.28 11.74
CA LEU A 133 -0.49 -7.30 12.06
C LEU A 133 -1.80 -7.02 11.31
N LEU A 134 -2.34 -8.06 10.66
CA LEU A 134 -3.65 -8.05 10.02
C LEU A 134 -4.64 -8.80 10.91
N LEU A 135 -5.65 -8.11 11.43
CA LEU A 135 -6.53 -8.63 12.48
C LEU A 135 -7.61 -9.57 11.91
N GLY A 136 -7.71 -10.79 12.45
CA GLY A 136 -8.77 -11.72 12.11
C GLY A 136 -10.17 -11.18 12.48
N SER A 137 -11.17 -11.52 11.68
CA SER A 137 -12.57 -11.18 11.91
C SER A 137 -13.06 -11.66 13.29
N GLY A 138 -14.04 -10.95 13.85
CA GLY A 138 -14.59 -11.21 15.18
C GLY A 138 -13.70 -10.76 16.35
N SER A 139 -12.45 -10.37 16.09
CA SER A 139 -11.54 -9.88 17.12
C SER A 139 -11.90 -8.46 17.55
N ASN A 140 -11.90 -8.19 18.85
CA ASN A 140 -12.01 -6.80 19.34
C ASN A 140 -10.68 -6.07 19.09
N PRO A 141 -10.62 -5.01 18.26
CA PRO A 141 -9.39 -4.27 17.99
C PRO A 141 -8.80 -3.58 19.22
N THR A 142 -9.63 -3.29 20.23
CA THR A 142 -9.22 -2.64 21.48
C THR A 142 -8.78 -3.62 22.58
N ALA A 143 -8.69 -4.92 22.26
CA ALA A 143 -8.25 -5.94 23.20
C ALA A 143 -6.80 -5.72 23.67
N PRO A 144 -6.39 -6.34 24.79
CA PRO A 144 -5.00 -6.32 25.23
C PRO A 144 -4.05 -6.80 24.13
N ARG A 145 -2.85 -6.23 24.14
CA ARG A 145 -1.80 -6.50 23.15
C ARG A 145 -1.55 -7.99 22.86
N GLN A 146 -1.54 -8.84 23.89
CA GLN A 146 -1.28 -10.27 23.75
C GLN A 146 -2.37 -10.96 22.94
N ASP A 147 -3.63 -10.60 23.19
CA ASP A 147 -4.80 -11.12 22.47
C ASP A 147 -4.75 -10.68 21.00
N LEU A 148 -4.43 -9.40 20.75
CA LEU A 148 -4.31 -8.86 19.40
C LEU A 148 -3.23 -9.60 18.59
N VAL A 149 -2.08 -9.90 19.20
CA VAL A 149 -1.02 -10.69 18.56
C VAL A 149 -1.53 -12.10 18.23
N SER A 150 -2.20 -12.77 19.17
CA SER A 150 -2.70 -14.13 18.98
C SER A 150 -3.84 -14.25 17.96
N ARG A 151 -4.52 -13.13 17.66
CA ARG A 151 -5.67 -13.07 16.73
C ARG A 151 -5.34 -12.39 15.41
N SER A 152 -4.06 -12.22 15.10
CA SER A 152 -3.61 -11.54 13.89
C SER A 152 -2.63 -12.36 13.08
N LEU A 153 -2.57 -12.06 11.78
CA LEU A 153 -1.52 -12.53 10.89
C LEU A 153 -0.37 -11.52 10.86
N VAL A 154 0.86 -11.99 11.09
CA VAL A 154 2.08 -11.18 10.95
C VAL A 154 2.46 -11.05 9.47
N LEU A 155 2.19 -9.89 8.87
CA LEU A 155 2.35 -9.64 7.43
C LEU A 155 3.76 -9.98 6.92
N GLN A 156 4.79 -9.50 7.62
CA GLN A 156 6.18 -9.69 7.21
C GLN A 156 6.57 -11.17 7.14
N GLN A 157 6.21 -11.94 8.17
CA GLN A 157 6.66 -13.33 8.32
C GLN A 157 5.78 -14.32 7.55
N LYS A 158 4.46 -14.15 7.63
CA LYS A 158 3.49 -15.13 7.11
C LYS A 158 3.19 -14.95 5.63
N LEU A 159 3.39 -13.76 5.08
CA LEU A 159 3.20 -13.48 3.66
C LEU A 159 4.53 -13.10 2.99
N LEU A 160 5.12 -11.97 3.38
CA LEU A 160 6.16 -11.33 2.58
C LEU A 160 7.46 -12.14 2.53
N ALA A 161 7.89 -12.72 3.65
CA ALA A 161 9.05 -13.61 3.70
C ALA A 161 8.76 -15.00 3.10
N ALA A 162 7.49 -15.40 3.02
CA ALA A 162 7.08 -16.71 2.55
C ALA A 162 6.87 -16.75 1.02
N LEU A 163 6.58 -15.60 0.39
CA LEU A 163 6.49 -15.49 -1.06
C LEU A 163 7.87 -15.65 -1.71
N PRO A 164 7.99 -16.45 -2.79
CA PRO A 164 9.23 -16.53 -3.55
C PRO A 164 9.56 -15.18 -4.21
N PRO A 165 10.85 -14.78 -4.28
CA PRO A 165 11.25 -13.55 -4.94
C PRO A 165 10.92 -13.60 -6.44
N ARG A 166 10.56 -12.44 -7.00
CA ARG A 166 10.15 -12.29 -8.42
C ARG A 166 11.01 -11.24 -9.13
N PRO A 167 12.33 -11.43 -9.32
CA PRO A 167 13.18 -10.40 -9.95
C PRO A 167 12.83 -10.13 -11.42
N GLU A 168 12.14 -11.04 -12.10
CA GLU A 168 11.71 -10.89 -13.50
C GLU A 168 10.20 -10.63 -13.64
N ALA A 169 9.50 -10.49 -12.51
CA ALA A 169 8.07 -10.20 -12.45
C ALA A 169 7.76 -9.35 -11.21
N LEU A 170 6.60 -9.56 -10.57
CA LEU A 170 6.15 -8.76 -9.44
C LEU A 170 5.34 -9.58 -8.42
N ASN A 171 5.65 -9.41 -7.14
CA ASN A 171 4.70 -9.65 -6.05
C ASN A 171 4.15 -8.31 -5.55
N ILE A 172 2.85 -8.11 -5.63
CA ILE A 172 2.16 -6.89 -5.21
C ILE A 172 1.39 -7.22 -3.94
N THR A 173 1.61 -6.46 -2.87
CA THR A 173 0.87 -6.58 -1.61
C THR A 173 0.19 -5.25 -1.34
N VAL A 174 -1.13 -5.24 -1.22
CA VAL A 174 -1.94 -4.05 -0.96
C VAL A 174 -2.63 -4.21 0.40
N ILE A 175 -2.39 -3.27 1.32
CA ILE A 175 -2.97 -3.26 2.65
C ILE A 175 -3.85 -2.03 2.80
N ASP A 176 -5.17 -2.24 2.73
CA ASP A 176 -6.19 -1.22 2.93
C ASP A 176 -6.83 -1.35 4.33
N ALA A 177 -6.04 -1.04 5.36
CA ALA A 177 -6.42 -1.31 6.74
C ALA A 177 -6.77 -0.05 7.56
N CYS A 178 -7.94 -0.06 8.20
CA CYS A 178 -8.44 0.99 9.08
C CYS A 178 -7.88 0.88 10.50
N ARG A 179 -7.78 2.04 11.17
CA ARG A 179 -7.05 2.21 12.45
C ARG A 179 -7.86 2.86 13.58
N THR A 180 -9.18 2.98 13.41
CA THR A 180 -10.01 3.82 14.28
C THR A 180 -9.88 3.41 15.77
N ASP A 181 -9.54 4.39 16.60
CA ASP A 181 -9.61 4.41 18.07
C ASP A 181 -8.77 3.41 18.90
N LEU A 182 -7.61 2.97 18.40
CA LEU A 182 -6.66 2.14 19.17
C LEU A 182 -5.76 2.90 20.18
N ARG A 183 -6.06 4.18 20.45
CA ARG A 183 -5.27 5.05 21.34
C ARG A 183 -5.12 4.48 22.76
N ASN A 184 -6.11 3.74 23.24
CA ASN A 184 -6.16 3.31 24.64
C ASN A 184 -5.46 1.96 24.92
N ALA A 185 -5.16 1.14 23.90
CA ALA A 185 -4.66 -0.22 24.11
C ALA A 185 -3.13 -0.37 23.91
N LEU A 186 -2.47 0.48 23.12
CA LEU A 186 -1.11 0.22 22.62
C LEU A 186 -0.06 1.32 22.86
N GLY A 187 -0.43 2.48 23.42
CA GLY A 187 0.50 3.63 23.53
C GLY A 187 0.93 4.17 22.16
N ASP A 188 1.95 5.06 22.12
CA ASP A 188 2.41 5.89 20.97
C ASP A 188 2.89 5.14 19.68
N GLY A 189 2.37 3.95 19.38
CA GLY A 189 2.58 3.22 18.13
C GLY A 189 1.44 3.47 17.15
N GLU A 190 1.53 4.59 16.42
CA GLU A 190 0.49 4.99 15.48
C GLU A 190 0.58 4.22 14.14
N GLY A 191 -0.18 3.13 13.98
CA GLY A 191 -0.45 2.49 12.66
C GLY A 191 0.52 1.42 12.19
N LEU A 192 0.37 0.99 10.93
CA LEU A 192 1.28 0.04 10.30
C LEU A 192 2.65 0.68 10.11
N ASN A 193 3.70 -0.05 10.47
CA ASN A 193 5.08 0.36 10.35
C ASN A 193 5.51 0.45 8.88
N GLN A 194 6.38 1.42 8.56
CA GLN A 194 7.16 1.34 7.33
C GLN A 194 8.00 0.06 7.32
N MET A 195 8.18 -0.50 6.14
CA MET A 195 8.96 -1.72 5.95
C MET A 195 9.64 -1.75 4.59
N GLU A 196 10.58 -2.68 4.43
CA GLU A 196 11.21 -2.93 3.13
C GLU A 196 10.47 -4.02 2.38
N ALA A 197 10.26 -3.80 1.08
CA ALA A 197 9.71 -4.83 0.22
C ALA A 197 10.78 -5.89 -0.10
N PRO A 198 10.43 -7.20 -0.06
CA PRO A 198 11.30 -8.26 -0.57
C PRO A 198 11.67 -8.03 -2.05
N LEU A 199 12.75 -8.68 -2.51
CA LEU A 199 13.20 -8.57 -3.90
C LEU A 199 12.08 -8.95 -4.89
N GLY A 200 11.86 -8.10 -5.89
CA GLY A 200 10.80 -8.30 -6.88
C GLY A 200 9.39 -8.02 -6.34
N SER A 201 9.29 -7.32 -5.21
CA SER A 201 8.01 -7.04 -4.56
C SER A 201 7.76 -5.54 -4.44
N MET A 202 6.47 -5.20 -4.39
CA MET A 202 5.95 -3.89 -4.02
C MET A 202 4.90 -4.07 -2.93
N VAL A 203 4.99 -3.26 -1.87
CA VAL A 203 3.98 -3.23 -0.81
C VAL A 203 3.37 -1.84 -0.76
N CYS A 204 2.06 -1.75 -0.93
CA CYS A 204 1.29 -0.51 -0.96
C CYS A 204 0.34 -0.46 0.24
N PHE A 205 0.39 0.64 0.98
CA PHE A 205 -0.49 0.86 2.13
C PHE A 205 -1.43 2.02 1.82
N SER A 206 -2.72 1.88 2.16
CA SER A 206 -3.73 2.92 1.87
C SER A 206 -3.55 4.21 2.66
N THR A 207 -2.77 4.17 3.74
CA THR A 207 -2.53 5.29 4.64
C THR A 207 -1.04 5.37 4.97
N GLY A 208 -0.58 6.59 5.27
CA GLY A 208 0.73 6.85 5.84
C GLY A 208 0.82 6.26 7.24
N ALA A 209 1.96 5.62 7.55
CA ALA A 209 2.26 5.23 8.91
C ALA A 209 2.10 6.43 9.86
N GLY A 210 1.39 6.26 10.98
CA GLY A 210 0.98 7.39 11.83
C GLY A 210 -0.48 7.89 11.68
N ARG A 211 -1.11 7.83 10.49
CA ARG A 211 -2.49 8.35 10.27
C ARG A 211 -3.61 7.31 10.04
N PRO A 212 -4.86 7.53 10.49
CA PRO A 212 -5.96 6.58 10.28
C PRO A 212 -6.41 6.50 8.81
N ALA A 213 -6.84 5.32 8.35
CA ALA A 213 -7.63 5.20 7.12
C ALA A 213 -9.08 5.54 7.43
N VAL A 214 -9.67 6.42 6.64
CA VAL A 214 -11.09 6.78 6.67
C VAL A 214 -11.88 5.72 5.91
N SER A 215 -12.71 4.99 6.65
CA SER A 215 -13.74 4.12 6.08
C SER A 215 -15.05 4.90 5.99
N PRO A 216 -15.73 4.92 4.83
CA PRO A 216 -17.13 5.34 4.79
C PRO A 216 -17.99 4.47 5.72
N ALA A 217 -19.03 5.07 6.31
CA ALA A 217 -20.02 4.32 7.08
C ALA A 217 -20.99 3.53 6.18
N SER A 218 -21.06 3.87 4.88
CA SER A 218 -21.94 3.21 3.93
C SER A 218 -21.33 1.90 3.45
N ALA A 219 -22.13 0.83 3.51
CA ALA A 219 -21.83 -0.46 2.91
C ALA A 219 -21.70 -0.36 1.37
N ASP A 220 -22.38 0.60 0.75
CA ASP A 220 -22.47 0.75 -0.71
C ASP A 220 -21.35 1.61 -1.32
N GLN A 221 -20.32 1.96 -0.54
CA GLN A 221 -19.19 2.77 -1.00
C GLN A 221 -17.88 2.04 -0.81
N ASN A 222 -16.96 2.17 -1.75
CA ASN A 222 -15.59 1.69 -1.52
C ASN A 222 -14.85 2.66 -0.60
N THR A 223 -13.82 2.19 0.09
CA THR A 223 -12.82 3.07 0.71
C THR A 223 -12.16 3.95 -0.36
N PHE A 224 -11.64 5.12 0.03
CA PHE A 224 -10.97 6.03 -0.92
C PHE A 224 -9.86 5.35 -1.72
N TYR A 225 -9.06 4.52 -1.06
CA TYR A 225 -7.98 3.79 -1.71
C TYR A 225 -8.50 2.75 -2.70
N THR A 226 -9.46 1.92 -2.29
CA THR A 226 -10.01 0.88 -3.17
C THR A 226 -10.81 1.49 -4.33
N ALA A 227 -11.55 2.57 -4.10
CA ALA A 227 -12.23 3.31 -5.16
C ALA A 227 -11.23 3.81 -6.23
N SER A 228 -10.13 4.41 -5.79
CA SER A 228 -9.07 4.87 -6.70
C SER A 228 -8.41 3.70 -7.43
N LEU A 229 -8.05 2.63 -6.73
CA LEU A 229 -7.42 1.45 -7.32
C LEU A 229 -8.30 0.77 -8.37
N VAL A 230 -9.57 0.55 -8.07
CA VAL A 230 -10.56 -0.01 -9.02
C VAL A 230 -10.63 0.86 -10.27
N ARG A 231 -10.80 2.18 -10.09
CA ARG A 231 -10.90 3.11 -11.21
C ARG A 231 -9.66 3.10 -12.08
N GLN A 232 -8.46 3.17 -11.49
CA GLN A 232 -7.20 3.13 -12.24
C GLN A 232 -7.02 1.79 -12.95
N LEU A 233 -7.40 0.67 -12.33
CA LEU A 233 -7.37 -0.63 -12.98
C LEU A 233 -8.34 -0.71 -14.16
N LEU A 234 -9.48 -0.03 -14.15
CA LEU A 234 -10.42 -0.05 -15.27
C LEU A 234 -10.06 0.95 -16.38
N GLU A 235 -9.57 2.14 -16.03
CA GLU A 235 -9.39 3.27 -16.96
C GLU A 235 -7.96 3.42 -17.51
N ALA A 236 -6.94 2.90 -16.83
CA ALA A 236 -5.56 3.06 -17.28
C ALA A 236 -5.31 2.32 -18.60
N ALA A 237 -4.48 2.90 -19.46
CA ALA A 237 -4.06 2.26 -20.70
C ALA A 237 -3.16 1.05 -20.43
N ASP A 238 -3.18 0.09 -21.33
CA ASP A 238 -2.53 -1.22 -21.17
C ASP A 238 -1.00 -1.16 -21.02
N HIS A 239 -0.35 -0.16 -21.61
CA HIS A 239 1.10 0.03 -21.50
C HIS A 239 1.53 0.63 -20.16
N ILE A 240 0.60 1.17 -19.37
CA ILE A 240 0.90 1.65 -18.01
C ILE A 240 1.40 0.47 -17.19
N THR A 241 2.42 0.72 -16.38
CA THR A 241 3.03 -0.31 -15.54
C THR A 241 2.30 -0.41 -14.20
N PHE A 242 2.34 -1.57 -13.52
CA PHE A 242 1.78 -1.66 -12.17
C PHE A 242 2.42 -0.63 -11.22
N ASN A 243 3.73 -0.39 -11.33
CA ASN A 243 4.40 0.64 -10.53
C ASN A 243 3.80 2.03 -10.73
N ASP A 244 3.56 2.41 -11.98
CA ASP A 244 2.97 3.70 -12.30
C ASP A 244 1.50 3.77 -11.88
N LEU A 245 0.73 2.70 -12.07
CA LEU A 245 -0.64 2.60 -11.59
C LEU A 245 -0.73 2.83 -10.08
N PHE A 246 0.13 2.20 -9.26
CA PHE A 246 0.10 2.43 -7.81
C PHE A 246 0.56 3.84 -7.41
N ARG A 247 1.47 4.47 -8.17
CA ARG A 247 1.82 5.90 -7.98
C ARG A 247 0.65 6.81 -8.36
N MET A 248 -0.11 6.48 -9.39
CA MET A 248 -1.34 7.19 -9.76
C MET A 248 -2.39 7.06 -8.67
N VAL A 249 -2.63 5.86 -8.14
CA VAL A 249 -3.54 5.62 -7.00
C VAL A 249 -3.13 6.46 -5.80
N LYS A 250 -1.84 6.46 -5.44
CA LYS A 250 -1.33 7.32 -4.36
C LYS A 250 -1.69 8.79 -4.59
N SER A 251 -1.32 9.33 -5.76
CA SER A 251 -1.56 10.73 -6.08
C SER A 251 -3.06 11.09 -6.11
N ASP A 252 -3.89 10.17 -6.60
CA ASP A 252 -5.32 10.37 -6.73
C ASP A 252 -6.04 10.35 -5.38
N VAL A 253 -5.66 9.44 -4.48
CA VAL A 253 -6.19 9.39 -3.11
C VAL A 253 -5.85 10.68 -2.36
N GLU A 254 -4.58 11.10 -2.40
CA GLU A 254 -4.13 12.34 -1.77
C GLU A 254 -4.92 13.54 -2.31
N HIS A 255 -4.99 13.68 -3.64
CA HIS A 255 -5.68 14.78 -4.29
C HIS A 255 -7.19 14.78 -3.99
N THR A 256 -7.84 13.62 -4.07
CA THR A 256 -9.28 13.48 -3.84
C THR A 256 -9.64 13.86 -2.40
N MET A 257 -8.87 13.39 -1.42
CA MET A 257 -9.15 13.67 -0.02
C MET A 257 -8.82 15.12 0.36
N LEU A 258 -7.72 15.69 -0.14
CA LEU A 258 -7.34 17.09 0.13
C LEU A 258 -8.31 18.11 -0.47
N ASN A 259 -8.96 17.76 -1.58
CA ASN A 259 -9.95 18.61 -2.26
C ASN A 259 -11.39 18.21 -1.95
N HIS A 260 -11.62 17.33 -0.97
CA HIS A 260 -12.96 16.85 -0.64
C HIS A 260 -13.85 17.99 -0.11
N PRO A 261 -15.14 18.07 -0.51
CA PRO A 261 -16.03 19.15 -0.10
C PRO A 261 -16.22 19.22 1.43
N LEU A 262 -16.23 18.07 2.11
CA LEU A 262 -16.33 18.00 3.56
C LEU A 262 -14.97 18.29 4.25
N PRO A 263 -14.87 19.31 5.12
CA PRO A 263 -13.63 19.65 5.84
C PRO A 263 -13.06 18.51 6.68
N VAL A 264 -13.92 17.70 7.31
CA VAL A 264 -13.50 16.55 8.13
C VAL A 264 -12.71 15.51 7.32
N ILE A 265 -13.09 15.29 6.05
CA ILE A 265 -12.36 14.37 5.17
C ILE A 265 -11.00 14.95 4.78
N ARG A 266 -10.91 16.25 4.54
CA ARG A 266 -9.64 16.94 4.26
C ARG A 266 -8.66 16.86 5.44
N GLN A 267 -9.16 17.01 6.67
CA GLN A 267 -8.36 16.86 7.88
C GLN A 267 -7.84 15.44 8.08
N LEU A 268 -8.62 14.45 7.63
CA LEU A 268 -8.29 13.03 7.69
C LEU A 268 -7.68 12.51 6.38
N ALA A 269 -7.15 13.40 5.53
CA ALA A 269 -6.58 13.02 4.25
C ALA A 269 -5.47 11.96 4.43
N GLN A 270 -5.57 10.91 3.63
CA GLN A 270 -4.63 9.80 3.63
C GLN A 270 -3.47 10.11 2.68
N TYR A 271 -2.29 9.62 3.06
CA TYR A 271 -1.05 9.73 2.30
C TYR A 271 -0.49 8.33 2.07
N PRO A 272 -1.01 7.59 1.07
CA PRO A 272 -0.57 6.23 0.80
C PRO A 272 0.96 6.17 0.64
N PHE A 273 1.57 5.10 1.12
CA PHE A 273 3.00 4.89 0.92
C PHE A 273 3.26 3.55 0.24
N ILE A 274 4.37 3.51 -0.49
CA ILE A 274 4.81 2.36 -1.27
C ILE A 274 6.21 2.01 -0.79
N ALA A 275 6.41 0.73 -0.48
CA ALA A 275 7.72 0.11 -0.38
C ALA A 275 7.99 -0.62 -1.71
N ASP A 276 8.97 -0.18 -2.48
CA ASP A 276 9.23 -0.69 -3.84
C ASP A 276 10.64 -1.29 -3.94
N ASN A 277 10.72 -2.60 -4.19
CA ASN A 277 11.96 -3.33 -4.53
C ASN A 277 11.77 -4.18 -5.80
N THR A 278 10.94 -3.66 -6.71
CA THR A 278 10.73 -4.24 -8.04
C THR A 278 11.99 -4.10 -8.90
N ARG A 279 12.19 -5.02 -9.84
CA ARG A 279 13.35 -5.03 -10.73
C ARG A 279 13.00 -4.86 -12.20
N VAL A 280 11.74 -5.09 -12.53
CA VAL A 280 11.15 -4.93 -13.85
C VAL A 280 9.92 -4.04 -13.76
N GLN A 281 9.59 -3.43 -14.89
CA GLN A 281 8.33 -2.73 -15.06
C GLN A 281 7.38 -3.65 -15.83
N VAL A 282 6.29 -4.09 -15.19
CA VAL A 282 5.31 -4.98 -15.83
C VAL A 282 4.08 -4.18 -16.26
N PRO A 283 3.70 -4.17 -17.55
CA PRO A 283 2.52 -3.47 -18.03
C PRO A 283 1.21 -4.12 -17.59
N LEU A 284 0.13 -3.34 -17.55
CA LEU A 284 -1.23 -3.82 -17.26
C LEU A 284 -1.77 -4.74 -18.35
N SER A 285 -1.28 -4.62 -19.58
CA SER A 285 -1.65 -5.48 -20.71
C SER A 285 -1.53 -6.95 -20.34
N TRP A 286 -2.60 -7.72 -20.49
CA TRP A 286 -2.55 -9.18 -20.44
C TRP A 286 -2.64 -9.65 -21.89
N ARG A 287 -1.66 -10.45 -22.36
CA ARG A 287 -1.72 -11.05 -23.70
C ARG A 287 -2.15 -12.50 -23.57
N THR A 288 -3.25 -12.87 -24.21
CA THR A 288 -3.36 -14.23 -24.72
C THR A 288 -2.55 -14.26 -26.00
N GLU A 289 -1.64 -15.22 -26.19
CA GLU A 289 -0.80 -15.33 -27.40
C GLU A 289 -1.59 -15.37 -28.73
N THR A 290 -2.91 -15.56 -28.68
CA THR A 290 -3.80 -15.69 -29.84
C THR A 290 -4.37 -14.40 -30.41
N GLU A 291 -4.22 -13.24 -29.78
CA GLU A 291 -4.66 -11.98 -30.42
C GLU A 291 -3.59 -11.46 -31.37
N LEU A 292 -3.94 -11.35 -32.66
CA LEU A 292 -3.14 -10.68 -33.68
C LEU A 292 -2.70 -9.30 -33.15
N PRO A 293 -1.48 -8.83 -33.47
CA PRO A 293 -1.04 -7.52 -33.02
C PRO A 293 -2.06 -6.49 -33.51
N VAL A 294 -2.82 -5.89 -32.59
CA VAL A 294 -3.49 -4.61 -32.86
C VAL A 294 -2.38 -3.71 -33.39
N PRO A 295 -2.55 -3.04 -34.55
CA PRO A 295 -1.56 -2.11 -35.04
C PRO A 295 -1.31 -1.09 -33.94
N GLN A 296 -0.19 -1.22 -33.23
CA GLN A 296 0.29 -0.15 -32.38
C GLN A 296 0.41 1.03 -33.32
N GLN A 297 -0.26 2.15 -33.01
CA GLN A 297 0.00 3.39 -33.72
C GLN A 297 1.52 3.51 -33.83
N PRO A 298 2.08 3.75 -35.04
CA PRO A 298 3.52 3.86 -35.18
C PRO A 298 3.99 4.94 -34.22
N VAL A 299 4.60 4.52 -33.11
CA VAL A 299 5.17 5.44 -32.13
C VAL A 299 6.22 6.21 -32.89
N ASP A 300 6.10 7.53 -32.94
CA ASP A 300 7.11 8.38 -33.57
C ASP A 300 8.47 7.94 -33.01
N PRO A 301 9.44 7.52 -33.87
CA PRO A 301 10.74 7.08 -33.39
C PRO A 301 11.42 8.11 -32.48
N GLN A 302 11.14 9.40 -32.67
CA GLN A 302 11.62 10.47 -31.80
C GLN A 302 10.90 10.50 -30.45
N GLU A 303 9.60 10.21 -30.40
CA GLU A 303 8.85 10.06 -29.14
C GLU A 303 9.37 8.85 -28.35
N ALA A 304 9.56 7.71 -29.01
CA ALA A 304 10.12 6.51 -28.39
C ALA A 304 11.54 6.76 -27.83
N ALA A 305 12.38 7.48 -28.58
CA ALA A 305 13.71 7.87 -28.13
C ALA A 305 13.66 8.82 -26.92
N ALA A 306 12.79 9.83 -26.94
CA ALA A 306 12.61 10.77 -25.83
C ALA A 306 12.07 10.05 -24.57
N TRP A 307 11.16 9.10 -24.74
CA TRP A 307 10.67 8.26 -23.65
C TRP A 307 11.78 7.38 -23.05
N LEU A 308 12.64 6.80 -23.89
CA LEU A 308 13.78 6.02 -23.42
C LEU A 308 14.82 6.89 -22.69
N GLU A 309 15.04 8.11 -23.16
CA GLU A 309 15.92 9.08 -22.52
C GLU A 309 15.42 9.45 -21.11
N ILE A 310 14.13 9.75 -20.98
CA ILE A 310 13.47 10.00 -19.68
C ILE A 310 13.68 8.83 -18.71
N GLN A 311 13.48 7.59 -19.18
CA GLN A 311 13.65 6.41 -18.34
C GLN A 311 15.10 6.22 -17.88
N ASN A 312 16.08 6.55 -18.71
CA ASN A 312 17.48 6.32 -18.39
C ASN A 312 18.17 7.50 -17.71
N THR A 313 17.50 8.64 -17.54
CA THR A 313 18.10 9.84 -16.94
C THR A 313 18.23 9.72 -15.42
N PRO A 314 19.46 9.72 -14.86
CA PRO A 314 19.68 9.55 -13.42
C PRO A 314 19.71 10.88 -12.66
N TRP A 315 19.82 12.03 -13.31
CA TRP A 315 19.93 13.32 -12.61
C TRP A 315 18.58 14.07 -12.61
N PRO A 316 18.01 14.43 -11.44
CA PRO A 316 16.68 15.04 -11.37
C PRO A 316 16.49 16.33 -12.17
N VAL A 317 17.52 17.19 -12.27
CA VAL A 317 17.42 18.44 -13.04
C VAL A 317 17.28 18.15 -14.53
N ASP A 318 18.05 17.19 -15.05
CA ASP A 318 18.01 16.82 -16.46
C ASP A 318 16.69 16.08 -16.74
N LEU A 319 16.30 15.14 -15.86
CA LEU A 319 15.03 14.42 -15.94
C LEU A 319 13.84 15.38 -16.02
N LEU A 320 13.80 16.42 -15.19
CA LEU A 320 12.72 17.41 -15.20
C LEU A 320 12.63 18.14 -16.55
N LYS A 321 13.77 18.50 -17.15
CA LYS A 321 13.82 19.13 -18.48
C LYS A 321 13.31 18.19 -19.57
N HIS A 322 13.75 16.93 -19.57
CA HIS A 322 13.28 15.94 -20.54
C HIS A 322 11.77 15.70 -20.40
N CYS A 323 11.24 15.62 -19.18
CA CYS A 323 9.81 15.47 -18.95
C CYS A 323 9.01 16.68 -19.45
N GLN A 324 9.48 17.91 -19.18
CA GLN A 324 8.83 19.14 -19.66
C GLN A 324 8.80 19.19 -21.19
N ALA A 325 9.94 18.97 -21.84
CA ALA A 325 10.04 18.97 -23.30
C ALA A 325 9.16 17.88 -23.93
N PHE A 326 9.07 16.71 -23.31
CA PHE A 326 8.21 15.62 -23.78
C PHE A 326 6.73 15.98 -23.69
N LEU A 327 6.27 16.52 -22.56
CA LEU A 327 4.87 16.89 -22.37
C LEU A 327 4.44 18.08 -23.25
N GLU A 328 5.36 19.00 -23.53
CA GLU A 328 5.13 20.10 -24.47
C GLU A 328 5.03 19.61 -25.92
N LYS A 329 5.90 18.67 -26.33
CA LYS A 329 5.96 18.17 -27.71
C LYS A 329 4.92 17.09 -27.99
N TYR A 330 4.60 16.24 -27.02
CA TYR A 330 3.70 15.09 -27.15
C TYR A 330 2.64 15.07 -26.04
N PRO A 331 1.78 16.10 -25.95
CA PRO A 331 0.77 16.21 -24.88
C PRO A 331 -0.25 15.06 -24.89
N ASP A 332 -0.59 14.56 -26.07
CA ASP A 332 -1.55 13.46 -26.28
C ASP A 332 -0.88 12.08 -26.32
N SER A 333 0.43 12.00 -26.03
CA SER A 333 1.16 10.74 -26.00
C SER A 333 0.53 9.75 -25.03
N ALA A 334 0.54 8.48 -25.42
CA ALA A 334 0.23 7.37 -24.52
C ALA A 334 1.10 7.42 -23.24
N GLN A 335 2.36 7.89 -23.33
CA GLN A 335 3.30 7.97 -22.22
C GLN A 335 3.11 9.23 -21.35
N ALA A 336 2.28 10.19 -21.75
CA ALA A 336 2.16 11.48 -21.07
C ALA A 336 1.82 11.33 -19.58
N LYS A 337 0.95 10.37 -19.22
CA LYS A 337 0.61 10.08 -17.81
C LYS A 337 1.83 9.61 -17.00
N SER A 338 2.61 8.65 -17.51
CA SER A 338 3.84 8.18 -16.85
C SER A 338 4.90 9.28 -16.78
N VAL A 339 5.03 10.10 -17.83
CA VAL A 339 5.96 11.24 -17.84
C VAL A 339 5.57 12.29 -16.80
N ALA A 340 4.28 12.60 -16.64
CA ALA A 340 3.80 13.52 -15.59
C ALA A 340 4.11 12.99 -14.17
N LEU A 341 3.98 11.69 -13.93
CA LEU A 341 4.39 11.07 -12.65
C LEU A 341 5.89 11.23 -12.42
N TYR A 342 6.72 10.98 -13.43
CA TYR A 342 8.16 11.09 -13.32
C TYR A 342 8.59 12.55 -13.11
N GLN A 343 7.90 13.49 -13.75
CA GLN A 343 8.07 14.92 -13.54
C GLN A 343 7.80 15.31 -12.08
N ALA A 344 6.66 14.88 -11.53
CA ALA A 344 6.29 15.15 -10.13
C ALA A 344 7.34 14.57 -9.16
N GLY A 345 7.79 13.35 -9.41
CA GLY A 345 8.86 12.71 -8.66
C GLY A 345 10.19 13.45 -8.73
N ALA A 346 10.57 13.94 -9.93
CA ALA A 346 11.78 14.74 -10.11
C ALA A 346 11.70 16.10 -9.39
N VAL A 347 10.53 16.74 -9.37
CA VAL A 347 10.29 17.97 -8.60
C VAL A 347 10.52 17.72 -7.10
N GLU A 348 9.99 16.63 -6.57
CA GLU A 348 10.17 16.25 -5.17
C GLU A 348 11.64 15.92 -4.85
N SER A 349 12.33 15.20 -5.74
CA SER A 349 13.77 14.98 -5.65
C SER A 349 14.57 16.27 -5.55
N LEU A 350 14.25 17.27 -6.39
CA LEU A 350 14.93 18.56 -6.38
C LEU A 350 14.63 19.35 -5.10
N ARG A 351 13.40 19.27 -4.58
CA ARG A 351 13.04 19.88 -3.30
C ARG A 351 13.93 19.34 -2.18
N VAL A 352 14.14 18.03 -2.14
CA VAL A 352 14.99 17.39 -1.13
C VAL A 352 16.48 17.72 -1.34
N LEU A 353 16.98 17.67 -2.58
CA LEU A 353 18.39 17.99 -2.90
C LEU A 353 18.78 19.44 -2.59
N ARG A 354 17.81 20.36 -2.55
CA ARG A 354 18.03 21.76 -2.12
C ARG A 354 18.19 21.91 -0.61
N SER A 355 17.86 20.89 0.19
CA SER A 355 18.07 20.91 1.63
C SER A 355 19.56 21.05 1.95
N LYS A 356 19.91 21.92 2.91
CA LYS A 356 21.29 22.09 3.37
C LYS A 356 21.87 20.81 3.98
N GLU A 357 21.00 19.93 4.47
CA GLU A 357 21.38 18.65 5.09
C GLU A 357 21.92 17.67 4.05
N VAL A 358 21.34 17.64 2.84
CA VAL A 358 21.64 16.62 1.82
C VAL A 358 22.89 17.03 1.03
N LYS A 359 23.98 16.27 1.18
CA LYS A 359 25.25 16.50 0.48
C LYS A 359 25.39 15.64 -0.78
N LEU A 360 24.41 15.72 -1.67
CA LEU A 360 24.43 15.04 -2.97
C LEU A 360 24.44 16.05 -4.12
N PHE A 361 25.32 15.79 -5.09
CA PHE A 361 25.49 16.55 -6.32
C PHE A 361 25.33 15.65 -7.54
N LYS A 362 25.40 16.22 -8.76
CA LYS A 362 25.30 15.45 -10.01
C LYS A 362 26.26 14.26 -10.07
N THR A 363 27.48 14.40 -9.55
CA THR A 363 28.48 13.32 -9.48
C THR A 363 28.09 12.15 -8.57
N SER A 364 27.10 12.32 -7.69
CA SER A 364 26.57 11.25 -6.84
C SER A 364 25.59 10.36 -7.57
N PHE A 365 25.02 10.86 -8.67
CA PHE A 365 24.10 10.13 -9.54
C PHE A 365 24.83 9.50 -10.73
N VAL A 366 26.11 9.18 -10.51
CA VAL A 366 26.96 8.48 -11.46
C VAL A 366 27.64 7.36 -10.69
N VAL A 367 27.45 6.13 -11.14
CA VAL A 367 28.11 4.95 -10.57
C VAL A 367 29.15 4.46 -11.58
N PRO A 368 30.44 4.35 -11.19
CA PRO A 368 31.45 3.68 -12.01
C PRO A 368 31.06 2.21 -12.19
N GLU A 369 30.90 1.76 -13.43
CA GLU A 369 30.44 0.39 -13.77
C GLU A 369 31.30 -0.71 -13.12
N GLU A 370 32.57 -0.42 -12.87
CA GLU A 370 33.55 -1.35 -12.32
C GLU A 370 33.33 -1.68 -10.82
N LYS A 371 32.61 -0.83 -10.07
CA LYS A 371 32.52 -0.96 -8.60
C LYS A 371 31.18 -1.51 -8.10
N LEU A 372 30.14 -1.47 -8.93
CA LEU A 372 28.77 -1.78 -8.52
C LEU A 372 27.98 -2.36 -9.73
N PRO A 373 27.45 -3.59 -9.65
CA PRO A 373 26.77 -4.25 -10.78
C PRO A 373 25.63 -3.43 -11.39
N GLY A 374 25.29 -3.71 -12.66
CA GLY A 374 24.35 -2.96 -13.52
C GLY A 374 22.96 -2.65 -12.95
N THR A 375 22.55 -3.31 -11.86
CA THR A 375 21.41 -2.92 -11.01
C THR A 375 21.47 -1.46 -10.54
N SER A 376 22.66 -0.86 -10.45
CA SER A 376 22.87 0.47 -9.87
C SER A 376 22.38 1.63 -10.74
N LYS A 377 22.47 1.52 -12.08
CA LYS A 377 22.00 2.59 -12.99
C LYS A 377 20.47 2.73 -12.94
N HIS A 378 19.76 1.61 -12.92
CA HIS A 378 18.31 1.62 -12.79
C HIS A 378 17.85 2.21 -11.45
N GLU A 379 18.53 1.88 -10.35
CA GLU A 379 18.24 2.47 -9.03
C GLU A 379 18.50 3.98 -9.02
N LEU A 380 19.56 4.45 -9.69
CA LEU A 380 19.82 5.89 -9.81
C LEU A 380 18.67 6.62 -10.51
N SER A 381 18.20 6.10 -11.65
CA SER A 381 17.07 6.70 -12.37
C SER A 381 15.76 6.64 -11.58
N ARG A 382 15.54 5.58 -10.80
CA ARG A 382 14.39 5.51 -9.87
C ARG A 382 14.51 6.54 -8.76
N ALA A 383 15.67 6.63 -8.13
CA ALA A 383 15.93 7.61 -7.08
C ALA A 383 15.76 9.04 -7.63
N ALA A 384 16.18 9.29 -8.88
CA ALA A 384 15.98 10.56 -9.55
C ALA A 384 14.51 10.96 -9.66
N ARG A 385 13.63 9.97 -9.87
CA ARG A 385 12.16 10.09 -9.91
C ARG A 385 11.53 10.10 -8.50
N GLY A 386 12.32 10.26 -7.43
CA GLY A 386 11.83 10.38 -6.06
C GLY A 386 11.57 9.05 -5.36
N ASP A 387 12.10 7.94 -5.88
CA ASP A 387 12.00 6.65 -5.23
C ASP A 387 12.90 6.58 -3.98
N LYS A 388 12.27 6.71 -2.82
CA LYS A 388 12.91 6.72 -1.50
C LYS A 388 13.61 5.41 -1.16
N ASP A 389 13.15 4.28 -1.69
CA ASP A 389 13.70 2.95 -1.37
C ASP A 389 14.89 2.64 -2.28
N ALA A 390 14.85 3.09 -3.55
CA ALA A 390 16.01 3.10 -4.42
C ALA A 390 17.16 3.92 -3.82
N ALA A 391 16.85 5.13 -3.32
CA ALA A 391 17.82 5.98 -2.64
C ALA A 391 18.46 5.29 -1.41
N ALA A 392 17.66 4.62 -0.57
CA ALA A 392 18.16 3.87 0.58
C ALA A 392 19.05 2.69 0.17
N ARG A 393 18.68 1.96 -0.88
CA ARG A 393 19.53 0.87 -1.43
C ARG A 393 20.87 1.40 -1.94
N ILE A 394 20.87 2.51 -2.67
CA ILE A 394 22.12 3.15 -3.14
C ILE A 394 23.01 3.56 -1.96
N ALA A 395 22.43 4.06 -0.87
CA ALA A 395 23.19 4.35 0.34
C ALA A 395 23.96 3.10 0.82
N ARG A 396 23.26 1.97 0.98
CA ARG A 396 23.85 0.73 1.49
C ARG A 396 24.90 0.14 0.54
N LEU A 397 24.73 0.30 -0.77
CA LEU A 397 25.76 -0.04 -1.74
C LEU A 397 27.05 0.76 -1.50
N HIS A 398 26.95 2.06 -1.21
CA HIS A 398 28.12 2.87 -0.88
C HIS A 398 28.74 2.50 0.47
N ARG A 399 27.93 2.06 1.45
CA ARG A 399 28.44 1.56 2.74
C ARG A 399 29.32 0.33 2.58
N GLN A 400 29.03 -0.53 1.60
CA GLN A 400 29.81 -1.74 1.31
C GLN A 400 31.19 -1.46 0.70
N LEU A 401 31.40 -0.28 0.12
CA LEU A 401 32.69 0.07 -0.51
C LEU A 401 33.80 0.36 0.51
N ASP A 402 33.47 0.53 1.79
CA ASP A 402 34.41 0.75 2.91
C ASP A 402 35.52 1.79 2.62
N THR A 403 35.13 2.92 2.03
CA THR A 403 36.01 4.07 1.74
C THR A 403 35.45 5.34 2.36
N GLU A 404 36.29 6.34 2.63
CA GLU A 404 35.83 7.65 3.14
C GLU A 404 34.80 8.30 2.20
N GLN A 405 35.05 8.25 0.89
CA GLN A 405 34.10 8.73 -0.10
C GLN A 405 32.80 7.90 -0.10
N GLY A 406 32.90 6.57 0.04
CA GLY A 406 31.74 5.69 0.21
C GLY A 406 30.93 6.04 1.45
N LEU A 407 31.58 6.38 2.56
CA LEU A 407 30.92 6.81 3.79
C LEU A 407 30.16 8.12 3.61
N LEU A 408 30.78 9.13 3.01
CA LEU A 408 30.14 10.41 2.70
C LEU A 408 28.93 10.23 1.78
N ARG A 409 29.05 9.34 0.78
CA ARG A 409 27.95 8.98 -0.11
C ARG A 409 26.83 8.25 0.63
N TYR A 410 27.15 7.30 1.50
CA TYR A 410 26.19 6.57 2.34
C TYR A 410 25.33 7.55 3.15
N ILE A 411 25.97 8.48 3.87
CA ILE A 411 25.25 9.48 4.68
C ILE A 411 24.38 10.37 3.80
N GLY A 412 24.93 10.90 2.69
CA GLY A 412 24.19 11.77 1.78
C GLY A 412 22.97 11.10 1.16
N TRP A 413 23.08 9.82 0.79
CA TRP A 413 21.98 9.03 0.24
C TRP A 413 20.93 8.67 1.29
N LEU A 414 21.31 8.39 2.54
CA LEU A 414 20.33 8.22 3.62
C LEU A 414 19.58 9.52 3.92
N GLN A 415 20.27 10.66 3.91
CA GLN A 415 19.62 11.98 4.09
C GLN A 415 18.62 12.26 2.97
N TYR A 416 19.00 11.94 1.73
CA TYR A 416 18.12 12.06 0.58
C TYR A 416 16.91 11.12 0.67
N ALA A 417 17.10 9.84 1.00
CA ALA A 417 16.03 8.87 1.21
C ALA A 417 15.07 9.28 2.34
N SER A 418 15.61 9.76 3.47
CA SER A 418 14.83 10.30 4.59
C SER A 418 14.08 11.58 4.20
N GLY A 419 14.69 12.41 3.35
CA GLY A 419 14.08 13.58 2.74
C GLY A 419 12.85 13.27 1.89
N LEU A 420 12.90 12.16 1.15
CA LEU A 420 11.83 11.58 0.32
C LEU A 420 10.80 10.77 1.13
N GLY A 421 10.98 10.66 2.45
CA GLY A 421 10.02 10.03 3.35
C GLY A 421 10.34 8.58 3.78
N ASN A 422 11.58 8.12 3.60
CA ASN A 422 12.01 6.80 4.10
C ASN A 422 12.35 6.85 5.60
N GLY A 423 11.44 6.34 6.44
CA GLY A 423 11.62 6.31 7.89
C GLY A 423 12.72 5.36 8.36
N ILE A 424 12.96 4.27 7.63
CA ILE A 424 14.03 3.29 7.91
C ILE A 424 15.39 3.95 7.69
N ALA A 425 15.57 4.65 6.57
CA ALA A 425 16.79 5.41 6.29
C ALA A 425 17.04 6.51 7.34
N SER A 426 15.99 7.15 7.83
CA SER A 426 16.09 8.11 8.93
C SER A 426 16.56 7.46 10.24
N TYR A 427 16.11 6.24 10.54
CA TYR A 427 16.59 5.51 11.71
C TYR A 427 18.04 5.00 11.54
N GLU A 428 18.42 4.56 10.34
CA GLU A 428 19.82 4.21 10.04
C GLU A 428 20.77 5.41 10.24
N LEU A 429 20.35 6.62 9.87
CA LEU A 429 21.09 7.85 10.21
C LEU A 429 21.21 8.04 11.72
N ALA A 430 20.12 7.79 12.47
CA ALA A 430 20.14 7.93 13.92
C ALA A 430 21.14 6.98 14.58
N LEU A 431 21.22 5.73 14.10
CA LEU A 431 22.22 4.75 14.55
C LEU A 431 23.64 5.21 14.22
N TYR A 432 23.87 5.65 12.98
CA TYR A 432 25.17 6.19 12.57
C TYR A 432 25.62 7.36 13.46
N TYR A 433 24.75 8.35 13.69
CA TYR A 433 25.07 9.50 14.54
C TYR A 433 25.33 9.11 15.99
N ARG A 434 24.64 8.09 16.50
CA ARG A 434 24.87 7.55 17.85
C ARG A 434 26.26 6.93 17.98
N GLU A 435 26.65 6.11 17.01
CA GLU A 435 27.98 5.48 16.94
C GLU A 435 29.11 6.52 16.86
N ASN A 436 28.84 7.68 16.23
CA ASN A 436 29.81 8.77 16.06
C ASN A 436 29.72 9.87 17.13
N ALA A 437 29.10 9.59 18.28
CA ALA A 437 28.96 10.52 19.40
C ALA A 437 28.30 11.87 19.02
N GLN A 438 27.30 11.84 18.13
CA GLN A 438 26.50 12.99 17.71
C GLN A 438 25.05 12.87 18.22
N PRO A 439 24.81 13.00 19.54
CA PRO A 439 23.52 12.67 20.17
C PRO A 439 22.36 13.56 19.70
N LEU A 440 22.61 14.84 19.42
CA LEU A 440 21.57 15.76 18.92
C LEU A 440 21.05 15.33 17.54
N LEU A 441 21.97 15.02 16.61
CA LEU A 441 21.62 14.55 15.27
C LEU A 441 20.95 13.18 15.33
N ALA A 442 21.42 12.29 16.21
CA ALA A 442 20.78 11.00 16.44
C ALA A 442 19.31 11.16 16.89
N ALA A 443 19.05 12.03 17.87
CA ALA A 443 17.71 12.30 18.36
C ALA A 443 16.79 12.91 17.29
N GLN A 444 17.31 13.85 16.48
CA GLN A 444 16.56 14.45 15.37
C GLN A 444 16.20 13.41 14.30
N ALA A 445 17.15 12.56 13.91
CA ALA A 445 16.93 11.52 12.92
C ALA A 445 15.94 10.44 13.41
N GLU A 446 15.98 10.10 14.71
CA GLU A 446 15.04 9.17 15.34
C GLU A 446 13.62 9.77 15.44
N ALA A 447 13.51 11.06 15.80
CA ALA A 447 12.23 11.76 15.80
C ALA A 447 11.63 11.84 14.39
N ARG A 448 12.46 12.11 13.38
CA ARG A 448 12.05 12.10 11.98
C ARG A 448 11.60 10.71 11.51
N ALA A 449 12.29 9.64 11.92
CA ALA A 449 11.87 8.27 11.62
C ALA A 449 10.44 8.00 12.13
N ARG A 450 10.14 8.41 13.38
CA ARG A 450 8.79 8.30 13.95
C ARG A 450 7.76 9.17 13.23
N GLN A 451 8.11 10.39 12.84
CA GLN A 451 7.22 11.28 12.07
C GLN A 451 6.87 10.70 10.69
N LEU A 452 7.82 9.98 10.07
CA LEU A 452 7.59 9.23 8.85
C LEU A 452 6.85 7.91 9.11
N GLY A 453 6.52 7.61 10.37
CA GLY A 453 5.80 6.41 10.80
C GLY A 453 6.65 5.13 10.77
N TYR A 454 7.96 5.26 10.93
CA TYR A 454 8.81 4.12 11.26
C TYR A 454 9.00 4.02 12.77
N SER A 455 8.53 2.91 13.33
CA SER A 455 8.80 2.49 14.70
C SER A 455 9.91 1.44 14.69
N PRO A 456 11.11 1.76 15.19
CA PRO A 456 12.19 0.80 15.26
C PRO A 456 11.87 -0.31 16.29
N PRO A 457 12.42 -1.52 16.11
CA PRO A 457 12.27 -2.58 17.09
C PRO A 457 12.87 -2.14 18.42
N ARG A 458 12.28 -2.60 19.52
CA ARG A 458 12.84 -2.37 20.87
C ARG A 458 14.16 -3.15 20.99
N ALA A 459 15.27 -2.54 20.59
CA ALA A 459 16.59 -3.12 20.83
C ALA A 459 16.87 -3.17 22.34
N LEU A 460 17.56 -4.22 22.79
CA LEU A 460 18.06 -4.37 24.17
C LEU A 460 18.98 -3.21 24.62
N GLY A 461 19.44 -2.35 23.70
CA GLY A 461 20.23 -1.15 23.98
C GLY A 461 19.42 0.08 24.42
N HIS A 462 18.11 -0.06 24.67
CA HIS A 462 17.26 0.99 25.24
C HIS A 462 17.31 1.08 26.78
N GLU A 463 18.19 0.33 27.46
CA GLU A 463 18.64 0.79 28.77
C GLU A 463 19.32 2.14 28.57
N ARG A 464 18.57 3.21 28.89
CA ARG A 464 19.16 4.51 29.19
C ARG A 464 20.29 4.24 30.18
N LYS A 465 21.53 4.45 29.76
CA LYS A 465 22.61 4.70 30.71
C LYS A 465 22.35 6.01 31.43
#